data_AF-A0A2V7T5S9-F1
#
_entry.id   AF-A0A2V7T5S9-F1
#
_cell.length_a   1.000
_cell.length_b   1.000
_cell.length_c   1.000
_cell.angle_alpha   90.00
_cell.angle_beta   90.00
_cell.angle_gamma   90.00
#
_symmetry.space_group_name_H-M   'P 1'
#
loop_
_entity.id
_entity.type
_entity.pdbx_description
1 polymer ?
#
loop_
_entity_poly.entity_id
_entity_poly.type
_entity_poly.pdbx_seq_one_letter_code
_entity_poly.pdbx_strand_id
1 'polypeptide(L)' 'MKGPSPAARAAELRRLLERANHAYYVLDKPEISDAEYDRAFRELQDLETQHPELRTPDSPTHRIGAEPA' A
#
# COMPACT_ATOMS: atom_id res chain seq x y z
N MET A 1 20.24 4.23 15.55
CA MET A 1 19.37 3.14 15.06
C MET A 1 19.16 3.39 13.58
N LYS A 2 19.54 2.46 12.69
CA LYS A 2 19.16 2.58 11.28
C LYS A 2 17.63 2.48 11.22
N GLY A 3 16.98 3.43 10.55
CA GLY A 3 15.53 3.37 10.31
C GLY A 3 15.14 2.06 9.61
N PRO A 4 13.85 1.72 9.56
CA PRO A 4 13.39 0.53 8.86
C PRO A 4 13.92 0.55 7.42
N SER A 5 14.36 -0.63 6.93
CA SER A 5 14.78 -0.75 5.53
C SER A 5 13.62 -0.44 4.60
N PRO A 6 13.88 -0.02 3.35
CA PRO A 6 12.84 0.16 2.33
C PRO A 6 11.90 -1.05 2.21
N ALA A 7 12.46 -2.27 2.30
CA ALA A 7 11.70 -3.51 2.31
C ALA A 7 10.75 -3.64 3.51
N ALA A 8 11.23 -3.29 4.71
CA ALA A 8 10.41 -3.33 5.93
C ALA A 8 9.26 -2.31 5.83
N ARG A 9 9.57 -1.10 5.34
CA ARG A 9 8.56 -0.04 5.15
C ARG A 9 7.51 -0.42 4.10
N ALA A 10 7.93 -0.96 2.96
CA ALA A 10 7.02 -1.45 1.93
C ALA A 10 6.07 -2.55 2.48
N ALA A 11 6.60 -3.49 3.28
CA ALA A 11 5.80 -4.53 3.90
C ALA A 11 4.78 -4.00 4.93
N GLU A 12 5.12 -2.93 5.65
CA GLU A 12 4.18 -2.24 6.55
C GLU A 12 3.06 -1.55 5.78
N LEU A 13 3.41 -0.80 4.73
CA LEU A 13 2.45 -0.06 3.90
C LEU A 13 1.48 -1.02 3.21
N ARG A 14 1.96 -2.15 2.68
CA ARG A 14 1.08 -3.19 2.11
C ARG A 14 0.05 -3.69 3.12
N ARG A 15 0.51 -4.07 4.31
CA ARG A 15 -0.39 -4.55 5.37
C ARG A 15 -1.39 -3.47 5.79
N LEU A 16 -0.99 -2.19 5.82
CA LEU A 16 -1.88 -1.09 6.12
C LEU A 16 -2.97 -0.94 5.06
N LEU A 17 -2.59 -0.91 3.77
CA LEU A 17 -3.51 -0.77 2.65
C LEU A 17 -4.46 -1.96 2.56
N GLU A 18 -3.97 -3.18 2.79
CA GLU A 18 -4.81 -4.39 2.83
C GLU A 18 -5.84 -4.36 3.96
N ARG A 19 -5.42 -3.96 5.18
CA ARG A 19 -6.34 -3.78 6.30
C ARG A 19 -7.38 -2.71 6.02
N ALA A 20 -6.96 -1.56 5.49
CA ALA A 20 -7.86 -0.47 5.13
C ALA A 20 -8.89 -0.92 4.08
N ASN A 21 -8.45 -1.64 3.04
CA ASN A 21 -9.33 -2.19 2.02
C ASN A 21 -10.31 -3.22 2.61
N HIS A 22 -9.85 -4.12 3.47
CA HIS A 22 -10.73 -5.07 4.15
C HIS A 22 -11.76 -4.34 5.04
N ALA A 23 -11.32 -3.35 5.80
CA ALA A 23 -12.19 -2.58 6.68
C ALA A 23 -13.26 -1.80 5.89
N TYR A 24 -12.89 -1.25 4.73
CA TYR A 24 -13.80 -0.55 3.83
C TYR A 24 -14.80 -1.51 3.15
N TYR A 25 -14.30 -2.55 2.45
CA TYR A 25 -15.15 -3.40 1.60
C TYR A 25 -15.86 -4.54 2.34
N VAL A 26 -15.27 -5.06 3.42
CA VAL A 26 -15.80 -6.24 4.13
C VAL A 26 -16.54 -5.84 5.40
N LEU A 27 -15.98 -4.88 6.15
CA LEU A 27 -16.52 -4.50 7.45
C LEU A 27 -17.44 -3.28 7.42
N ASP A 28 -17.51 -2.55 6.29
CA ASP A 28 -18.20 -1.27 6.14
C ASP A 28 -17.82 -0.26 7.26
N LYS A 29 -16.52 -0.31 7.63
CA LYS A 29 -15.94 0.45 8.75
C LYS A 29 -14.55 0.94 8.35
N PRO A 30 -14.44 2.05 7.60
CA PRO A 30 -13.14 2.62 7.26
C PRO A 30 -12.33 2.95 8.52
N GLU A 31 -11.15 2.34 8.65
CA GLU A 31 -10.23 2.59 9.78
C GLU A 31 -9.33 3.80 9.56
N ILE A 32 -9.12 4.19 8.29
CA ILE A 32 -8.32 5.34 7.89
C ILE A 32 -9.09 6.18 6.88
N SER A 33 -8.78 7.47 6.83
CA SER A 33 -9.33 8.38 5.82
C SER A 33 -8.74 8.12 4.43
N ASP A 34 -9.47 8.52 3.38
CA ASP A 34 -8.98 8.45 1.99
C ASP A 34 -7.63 9.15 1.82
N ALA A 35 -7.42 10.29 2.50
CA ALA A 35 -6.16 11.00 2.48
C ALA A 35 -5.00 10.22 3.11
N GLU A 36 -5.26 9.41 4.14
CA GLU A 36 -4.26 8.52 4.74
C GLU A 36 -3.95 7.33 3.84
N TYR A 37 -4.98 6.75 3.23
CA TYR A 37 -4.83 5.69 2.23
C TYR A 37 -3.98 6.17 1.05
N ASP A 38 -4.31 7.32 0.46
CA ASP A 38 -3.59 7.92 -0.65
C ASP A 38 -2.13 8.19 -0.32
N ARG A 39 -1.84 8.70 0.89
CA ARG A 39 -0.47 8.93 1.35
C ARG A 39 0.31 7.62 1.45
N ALA A 40 -0.27 6.59 2.09
CA ALA A 40 0.37 5.29 2.23
C ALA A 40 0.60 4.61 0.87
N PHE A 41 -0.35 4.77 -0.06
CA PHE A 41 -0.27 4.24 -1.41
C PHE A 41 0.86 4.91 -2.21
N ARG A 42 0.92 6.24 -2.23
CA ARG A 42 2.00 6.98 -2.91
C ARG A 42 3.37 6.64 -2.33
N GLU A 43 3.48 6.55 -1.00
CA GLU A 43 4.74 6.16 -0.37
C GLU A 43 5.19 4.75 -0.80
N LEU A 44 4.26 3.79 -0.88
CA LEU A 44 4.58 2.44 -1.36
C LEU A 44 5.00 2.46 -2.84
N GLN A 45 4.30 3.23 -3.67
CA GLN A 45 4.63 3.39 -5.09
C GLN A 45 6.01 4.01 -5.29
N ASP A 46 6.36 5.03 -4.50
CA ASP A 46 7.67 5.68 -4.54
C ASP A 46 8.78 4.71 -4.12
N LEU A 47 8.55 3.91 -3.08
CA LEU A 47 9.49 2.88 -2.63
C LEU A 47 9.70 1.81 -3.70
N GLU A 48 8.65 1.33 -4.35
CA GLU A 48 8.75 0.35 -5.43
C GLU A 48 9.38 0.91 -6.71
N THR A 49 9.23 2.22 -6.94
CA THR A 49 9.89 2.92 -8.06
C THR A 49 11.39 3.04 -7.80
N GLN A 50 11.79 3.36 -6.56
CA GLN A 50 13.19 3.46 -6.15
C GLN A 50 13.85 2.08 -5.97
N HIS A 51 13.06 1.07 -5.62
CA HIS A 51 13.48 -0.31 -5.38
C HIS A 51 12.64 -1.29 -6.21
N PRO A 52 12.97 -1.50 -7.50
CA PRO A 52 12.24 -2.42 -8.36
C PRO A 52 12.16 -3.85 -7.82
N GLU A 53 13.11 -4.26 -6.98
CA GLU A 53 13.10 -5.56 -6.28
C GLU A 53 11.95 -5.70 -5.26
N LEU A 54 11.40 -4.58 -4.78
CA LEU A 54 10.25 -4.59 -3.88
C LEU A 54 8.96 -4.77 -4.66
N ARG A 55 8.93 -4.47 -5.96
CA ARG A 55 7.71 -4.47 -6.77
C ARG A 55 7.19 -5.90 -6.97
N THR A 56 6.20 -6.30 -6.19
CA THR A 56 5.63 -7.66 -6.21
C THR A 56 4.27 -7.70 -6.93
N PRO A 57 3.89 -8.82 -7.59
CA PRO A 57 2.60 -8.93 -8.31
C PRO A 57 1.36 -8.78 -7.43
N ASP A 58 1.48 -9.08 -6.15
CA ASP A 58 0.43 -8.95 -5.14
C ASP A 58 0.32 -7.53 -4.54
N SER A 59 1.22 -6.62 -4.91
CA SER A 59 1.20 -5.26 -4.38
C SER A 59 -0.05 -4.50 -4.81
N PRO A 60 -0.72 -3.75 -3.90
CA PRO A 60 -1.90 -2.96 -4.22
C PRO A 60 -1.63 -1.89 -5.29
N THR A 61 -0.38 -1.42 -5.42
CA THR A 61 0.05 -0.48 -6.47
C THR A 61 -0.05 -1.04 -7.88
N HIS A 62 -0.02 -2.37 -8.05
CA HIS A 62 -0.23 -3.02 -9.34
C HIS A 62 -1.70 -3.20 -9.69
N ARG A 63 -2.55 -3.43 -8.68
CA ARG A 63 -3.97 -3.74 -8.88
C ARG A 63 -4.77 -2.52 -9.33
N ILE A 64 -4.43 -1.33 -8.84
CA ILE A 64 -5.15 -0.08 -9.17
C ILE A 64 -4.82 0.47 -10.57
N GLY A 65 -3.80 -0.09 -11.26
CA GLY A 65 -3.52 0.21 -12.67
C GLY A 65 -4.39 -0.55 -13.67
N ALA A 66 -5.16 -1.54 -13.24
CA ALA A 66 -6.23 -2.10 -14.07
C ALA A 66 -7.44 -1.19 -13.90
N GLU A 67 -7.70 -0.33 -14.90
CA GLU A 67 -8.98 0.39 -15.01
C GLU A 67 -10.13 -0.60 -14.74
N PRO A 68 -11.14 -0.23 -13.94
CA PRO A 68 -12.35 -1.03 -13.88
C PRO A 68 -12.95 -1.06 -15.29
N ALA A 69 -13.21 -2.27 -15.79
CA ALA A 69 -13.92 -2.52 -17.04
C ALA A 69 -15.37 -2.05 -16.98
#